data_AF-B7GDP7-F1
#
_entry.id   AF-B7GDP7-F1
#
_cell.length_a   1.000
_cell.length_b   1.000
_cell.length_c   1.000
_cell.angle_alpha   90.00
_cell.angle_beta   90.00
_cell.angle_gamma   90.00
#
_symmetry.space_group_name_H-M   'P 1'
#
loop_
_entity.id
_entity.type
_entity.pdbx_description
1 polymer ?
#
loop_
_entity_poly.entity_id
_entity_poly.type
_entity_poly.pdbx_seq_one_letter_code
_entity_poly.pdbx_strand_id
1 'polypeptide(L)'
;MKYTSSIMLACSGDIASAFVGPHNLPRTNGREAMKTASDSSAITTRKEVLQHIFGAAGFLATSVTFMPSSASADVSSGTALPQGAAQFNRVVRVKSDLTAVRKRVSEGGSEIDKKEWDNIGKFLRTVYSTGDDMKAVGGGVLDPENKKRAMEDVSQLRKYAQAGDVSVSKKDPIGMLAVLNKMIGLMDDFFDALSDIPDEI
;
A
#
# COMPACT_ATOMS: atom_id res chain seq x y z
N MET A 1 20.21 -45.84 18.06
CA MET A 1 19.18 -45.03 18.77
C MET A 1 18.16 -44.58 17.74
N LYS A 2 16.93 -45.08 17.83
CA LYS A 2 15.83 -44.82 16.89
C LYS A 2 14.83 -43.90 17.60
N TYR A 3 14.64 -42.68 17.11
CA TYR A 3 13.58 -41.80 17.59
C TYR A 3 12.42 -41.83 16.59
N THR A 4 11.42 -42.64 16.90
CA THR A 4 10.08 -42.56 16.34
C THR A 4 9.33 -41.50 17.13
N SER A 5 9.14 -40.31 16.54
CA SER A 5 8.24 -39.29 17.10
C SER A 5 6.86 -39.42 16.48
N SER A 6 5.93 -39.79 17.35
CA SER A 6 4.52 -40.00 17.08
C SER A 6 3.75 -38.70 16.84
N ILE A 7 2.85 -38.82 15.87
CA ILE A 7 1.59 -38.12 15.61
C ILE A 7 0.97 -37.40 16.82
N MET A 8 0.59 -36.13 16.65
CA MET A 8 -0.65 -35.60 17.19
C MET A 8 -1.43 -34.87 16.09
N LEU A 9 -2.46 -35.57 15.62
CA LEU A 9 -3.54 -35.12 14.76
C LEU A 9 -4.57 -34.43 15.68
N ALA A 10 -4.67 -33.09 15.64
CA ALA A 10 -5.62 -32.34 16.46
C ALA A 10 -6.84 -31.91 15.61
N CYS A 11 -7.93 -32.63 15.83
CA CYS A 11 -9.35 -32.28 15.72
C CYS A 11 -9.79 -31.17 14.75
N SER A 12 -10.47 -31.62 13.68
CA SER A 12 -11.49 -30.88 12.95
C SER A 12 -12.60 -30.42 13.89
N GLY A 13 -12.83 -29.11 13.96
CA GLY A 13 -14.03 -28.52 14.55
C GLY A 13 -15.02 -28.17 13.45
N ASP A 14 -15.98 -29.06 13.21
CA ASP A 14 -17.23 -28.77 12.51
C ASP A 14 -18.00 -27.67 13.27
N ILE A 15 -18.20 -26.51 12.65
CA ILE A 15 -19.17 -25.51 13.11
C ILE A 15 -20.22 -25.38 12.01
N ALA A 16 -21.27 -26.19 12.14
CA ALA A 16 -22.46 -26.10 11.31
C ALA A 16 -23.40 -24.99 11.82
N SER A 17 -23.95 -24.26 10.84
CA SER A 17 -25.28 -23.63 10.83
C SER A 17 -25.63 -22.50 11.82
N ALA A 18 -25.81 -21.31 11.26
CA ALA A 18 -27.10 -20.61 11.34
C ALA A 18 -27.30 -19.71 10.12
N PHE A 19 -28.10 -20.22 9.18
CA PHE A 19 -28.73 -19.50 8.08
C PHE A 19 -29.87 -18.64 8.64
N VAL A 20 -29.77 -17.32 8.56
CA VAL A 20 -30.90 -16.38 8.66
C VAL A 20 -30.84 -15.45 7.46
N GLY A 21 -31.95 -15.42 6.73
CA GLY A 21 -32.09 -14.91 5.37
C GLY A 21 -32.18 -13.38 5.21
N PRO A 22 -32.64 -12.94 4.03
CA PRO A 22 -32.33 -11.64 3.44
C PRO A 22 -33.35 -10.55 3.79
N HIS A 23 -32.87 -9.34 4.12
CA HIS A 23 -33.68 -8.13 4.07
C HIS A 23 -33.38 -7.35 2.78
N ASN A 24 -34.31 -7.53 1.85
CA ASN A 24 -34.45 -6.82 0.59
C ASN A 24 -35.08 -5.44 0.91
N LEU A 25 -34.37 -4.34 0.62
CA LEU A 25 -34.94 -2.99 0.66
C LEU A 25 -34.98 -2.38 -0.75
N PRO A 26 -36.02 -1.59 -1.05
CA PRO A 26 -36.42 -1.28 -2.41
C PRO A 26 -35.52 -0.27 -3.14
N ARG A 27 -35.32 -0.61 -4.41
CA ARG A 27 -35.00 0.22 -5.57
C ARG A 27 -35.86 1.50 -5.62
N THR A 28 -35.23 2.67 -5.65
CA THR A 28 -35.84 3.90 -6.19
C THR A 28 -34.96 4.46 -7.30
N ASN A 29 -35.51 4.44 -8.51
CA ASN A 29 -34.96 5.10 -9.69
C ASN A 29 -35.08 6.62 -9.51
N GLY A 30 -33.95 7.33 -9.44
CA GLY A 30 -33.87 8.79 -9.55
C GLY A 30 -33.20 9.17 -10.87
N ARG A 31 -33.98 9.17 -11.94
CA ARG A 31 -33.60 9.62 -13.28
C ARG A 31 -33.97 11.09 -13.38
N GLU A 32 -33.03 11.99 -13.17
CA GLU A 32 -33.16 13.38 -13.63
C GLU A 32 -32.02 13.71 -14.58
N ALA A 33 -32.41 13.80 -15.84
CA ALA A 33 -31.61 14.37 -16.90
C ALA A 33 -31.60 15.89 -16.72
N MET A 34 -30.40 16.48 -16.60
CA MET A 34 -30.25 17.89 -16.90
C MET A 34 -29.17 18.07 -17.95
N LYS A 35 -29.65 18.55 -19.09
CA LYS A 35 -28.99 18.77 -20.36
C LYS A 35 -28.95 20.27 -20.58
N THR A 36 -27.78 20.88 -20.50
CA THR A 36 -27.40 22.20 -21.04
C THR A 36 -25.87 22.20 -21.07
N ALA A 37 -25.16 21.89 -22.18
CA ALA A 37 -25.03 22.65 -23.43
C ALA A 37 -24.71 24.14 -23.21
N SER A 38 -23.43 24.52 -23.39
CA SER A 38 -22.94 25.67 -24.18
C SER A 38 -21.42 25.77 -23.96
N ASP A 39 -20.66 25.33 -24.96
CA ASP A 39 -19.78 26.12 -25.85
C ASP A 39 -18.42 26.46 -25.22
N SER A 40 -17.33 25.81 -25.65
CA SER A 40 -16.64 25.98 -26.94
C SER A 40 -15.86 27.29 -27.00
N SER A 41 -14.55 27.18 -26.77
CA SER A 41 -13.56 28.02 -27.44
C SER A 41 -12.29 27.22 -27.66
N ALA A 42 -12.06 26.98 -28.94
CA ALA A 42 -10.92 26.32 -29.54
C ALA A 42 -9.61 27.09 -29.33
N ILE A 43 -8.49 26.38 -29.48
CA ILE A 43 -7.16 26.77 -30.01
C ILE A 43 -6.26 25.56 -29.68
N THR A 44 -5.40 24.95 -30.50
CA THR A 44 -5.11 24.96 -31.93
C THR A 44 -4.19 23.76 -32.15
N THR A 45 -4.60 22.82 -33.00
CA THR A 45 -3.77 21.75 -33.56
C THR A 45 -2.60 22.33 -34.36
N ARG A 46 -1.38 21.85 -34.10
CA ARG A 46 -0.26 21.80 -35.07
C ARG A 46 0.30 20.38 -35.03
N LYS A 47 -0.41 19.40 -35.60
CA LYS A 47 -0.08 18.81 -36.92
C LYS A 47 1.38 19.03 -37.35
N GLU A 48 2.10 17.92 -37.29
CA GLU A 48 2.90 17.39 -38.40
C GLU A 48 3.56 18.41 -39.33
N VAL A 49 4.87 18.56 -39.17
CA VAL A 49 5.75 18.90 -40.30
C VAL A 49 6.76 17.78 -40.45
N LEU A 50 6.42 16.94 -41.42
CA LEU A 50 7.26 16.27 -42.41
C LEU A 50 8.50 15.48 -41.98
N GLN A 51 8.40 14.22 -42.38
CA GLN A 51 9.43 13.23 -42.62
C GLN A 51 10.43 13.63 -43.73
N HIS A 52 11.55 12.89 -43.72
CA HIS A 52 12.52 12.63 -44.81
C HIS A 52 13.57 13.69 -45.15
N ILE A 53 14.82 13.44 -44.72
CA ILE A 53 15.97 13.42 -45.65
C ILE A 53 16.90 12.25 -45.26
N PHE A 54 17.17 11.40 -46.25
CA PHE A 54 18.17 10.33 -46.26
C PHE A 54 19.61 10.90 -46.17
N GLY A 55 20.53 10.16 -45.55
CA GLY A 55 21.95 10.25 -45.92
C GLY A 55 22.95 10.30 -44.77
N ALA A 56 23.59 9.14 -44.55
CA ALA A 56 24.99 8.88 -44.21
C ALA A 56 25.83 9.85 -43.34
N ALA A 57 26.58 9.18 -42.44
CA ALA A 57 27.88 9.55 -41.88
C ALA A 57 27.91 10.38 -40.59
N GLY A 58 28.15 9.65 -39.49
CA GLY A 58 29.18 9.97 -38.50
C GLY A 58 29.02 11.27 -37.72
N PHE A 59 28.41 11.19 -36.54
CA PHE A 59 28.79 12.05 -35.43
C PHE A 59 28.55 11.34 -34.09
N LEU A 60 29.63 11.06 -33.37
CA LEU A 60 29.60 10.66 -31.96
C LEU A 60 29.25 11.91 -31.14
N ALA A 61 27.98 12.05 -30.75
CA ALA A 61 27.54 13.06 -29.80
C ALA A 61 27.07 12.38 -28.51
N THR A 62 27.96 12.34 -27.53
CA THR A 62 27.72 11.93 -26.15
C THR A 62 26.68 12.88 -25.53
N SER A 63 25.40 12.53 -25.62
CA SER A 63 24.32 13.26 -24.98
C SER A 63 24.22 12.79 -23.53
N VAL A 64 24.80 13.57 -22.63
CA VAL A 64 24.50 13.51 -21.20
C VAL A 64 23.02 13.82 -21.06
N THR A 65 22.21 12.77 -20.86
CA THR A 65 20.82 12.91 -20.47
C THR A 65 20.80 13.44 -19.05
N PHE A 66 20.72 14.76 -18.93
CA PHE A 66 20.29 15.45 -17.72
C PHE A 66 18.88 14.92 -17.41
N MET A 67 18.78 14.01 -16.45
CA MET A 67 17.49 13.63 -15.90
C MET A 67 16.86 14.89 -15.29
N PRO A 68 15.60 15.21 -15.60
CA PRO A 68 14.89 16.24 -14.86
C PRO A 68 14.84 15.78 -13.40
N SER A 69 15.61 16.47 -12.56
CA SER A 69 15.46 16.40 -11.11
C SER A 69 13.98 16.60 -10.83
N SER A 70 13.33 15.59 -10.25
CA SER A 70 11.95 15.74 -9.81
C SER A 70 11.94 16.91 -8.85
N ALA A 71 11.39 18.03 -9.31
CA ALA A 71 11.16 19.21 -8.52
C ALA A 71 10.27 18.81 -7.35
N SER A 72 10.92 18.45 -6.23
CA SER A 72 10.29 18.52 -4.93
C SER A 72 9.88 19.97 -4.78
N ALA A 73 8.58 20.21 -4.76
CA ALA A 73 8.00 21.52 -4.60
C ALA A 73 8.72 22.24 -3.46
N ASP A 74 9.34 23.37 -3.81
CA ASP A 74 9.90 24.33 -2.88
C ASP A 74 8.76 24.81 -1.99
N VAL A 75 8.68 24.23 -0.78
CA VAL A 75 7.80 24.65 0.32
C VAL A 75 8.32 25.93 0.95
N SER A 76 8.63 26.93 0.09
CA SER A 76 8.92 28.32 0.44
C SER A 76 7.64 29.01 0.92
N SER A 77 7.11 28.49 2.01
CA SER A 77 5.97 28.99 2.76
C SER A 77 6.16 28.65 4.24
N GLY A 78 7.36 28.89 4.78
CA GLY A 78 7.61 29.18 6.20
C GLY A 78 7.03 28.24 7.27
N THR A 79 6.63 27.01 6.93
CA THR A 79 6.08 26.03 7.87
C THR A 79 6.22 24.64 7.26
N ALA A 80 7.44 24.27 6.87
CA ALA A 80 7.72 22.88 6.54
C ALA A 80 7.35 22.05 7.77
N LEU A 81 6.31 21.22 7.64
CA LEU A 81 5.95 20.22 8.63
C LEU A 81 7.24 19.52 9.06
N PRO A 82 7.48 19.31 10.38
CA PRO A 82 8.65 18.58 10.83
C PRO A 82 8.78 17.31 10.01
N GLN A 83 10.00 16.94 9.60
CA GLN A 83 10.25 15.82 8.70
C GLN A 83 9.48 14.53 9.13
N GLY A 84 9.27 14.36 10.44
CA GLY A 84 8.45 13.31 11.03
C GLY A 84 6.96 13.31 10.68
N ALA A 85 6.32 14.48 10.50
CA ALA A 85 4.88 14.55 10.17
C ALA A 85 4.58 14.08 8.73
N ALA A 86 5.47 14.35 7.77
CA ALA A 86 5.34 13.80 6.43
C ALA A 86 5.52 12.27 6.41
N GLN A 87 6.45 11.75 7.23
CA GLN A 87 6.68 10.32 7.42
C GLN A 87 5.45 9.66 8.05
N PHE A 88 4.93 10.23 9.14
CA PHE A 88 3.72 9.77 9.81
C PHE A 88 2.52 9.69 8.87
N ASN A 89 2.27 10.74 8.07
CA ASN A 89 1.20 10.74 7.08
C ASN A 89 1.33 9.63 6.04
N ARG A 90 2.56 9.27 5.64
CA ARG A 90 2.78 8.12 4.75
C ARG A 90 2.43 6.81 5.43
N VAL A 91 2.83 6.62 6.69
CA VAL A 91 2.49 5.42 7.47
C VAL A 91 0.97 5.26 7.62
N VAL A 92 0.25 6.35 7.94
CA VAL A 92 -1.21 6.34 8.07
C VAL A 92 -1.90 5.96 6.76
N ARG A 93 -1.43 6.50 5.62
CA ARG A 93 -1.96 6.12 4.29
C ARG A 93 -1.74 4.64 4.00
N VAL A 94 -0.56 4.12 4.28
CA VAL A 94 -0.22 2.71 4.04
C VAL A 94 -1.11 1.77 4.88
N LYS A 95 -1.45 2.15 6.11
CA LYS A 95 -2.42 1.40 6.93
C LYS A 95 -3.80 1.32 6.28
N SER A 96 -4.30 2.46 5.78
CA SER A 96 -5.56 2.52 5.05
C SER A 96 -5.52 1.62 3.80
N ASP A 97 -4.45 1.73 3.02
CA ASP A 97 -4.27 0.95 1.80
C ASP A 97 -4.15 -0.55 2.09
N LEU A 98 -3.47 -0.95 3.16
CA LEU A 98 -3.39 -2.34 3.63
C LEU A 98 -4.78 -2.90 3.93
N THR A 99 -5.64 -2.10 4.55
CA THR A 99 -7.03 -2.50 4.86
C THR A 99 -7.85 -2.65 3.58
N ALA A 100 -7.68 -1.75 2.61
CA ALA A 100 -8.33 -1.84 1.31
C ALA A 100 -7.88 -3.08 0.52
N VAL A 101 -6.58 -3.38 0.51
CA VAL A 101 -6.02 -4.59 -0.13
C VAL A 101 -6.54 -5.84 0.57
N ARG A 102 -6.54 -5.89 1.91
CA ARG A 102 -7.12 -7.00 2.68
C ARG A 102 -8.58 -7.23 2.28
N LYS A 103 -9.40 -6.17 2.22
CA LYS A 103 -10.80 -6.27 1.83
C LYS A 103 -10.93 -6.83 0.41
N ARG A 104 -10.15 -6.31 -0.55
CA ARG A 104 -10.14 -6.81 -1.94
C ARG A 104 -9.78 -8.29 -2.03
N VAL A 105 -8.76 -8.73 -1.28
CA VAL A 105 -8.34 -10.15 -1.25
C VAL A 105 -9.37 -11.04 -0.56
N SER A 106 -10.03 -10.53 0.48
CA SER A 106 -11.08 -11.26 1.21
C SER A 106 -12.34 -11.46 0.38
N GLU A 107 -12.77 -10.43 -0.37
CA GLU A 107 -14.02 -10.45 -1.13
C GLU A 107 -13.85 -11.09 -2.50
N GLY A 108 -12.69 -10.91 -3.14
CA GLY A 108 -12.48 -11.32 -4.52
C GLY A 108 -11.26 -12.21 -4.74
N GLY A 109 -10.79 -12.92 -3.71
CA GLY A 109 -9.58 -13.75 -3.77
C GLY A 109 -9.53 -14.75 -4.94
N SER A 110 -10.68 -15.27 -5.37
CA SER A 110 -10.80 -16.19 -6.51
C SER A 110 -10.82 -15.52 -7.89
N GLU A 111 -11.09 -14.21 -7.94
CA GLU A 111 -11.24 -13.42 -9.18
C GLU A 111 -10.07 -12.45 -9.41
N ILE A 112 -9.00 -12.54 -8.62
CA ILE A 112 -7.86 -11.63 -8.75
C ILE A 112 -7.05 -11.97 -10.00
N ASP A 113 -6.98 -11.00 -10.93
CA ASP A 113 -6.20 -11.15 -12.16
C ASP A 113 -4.69 -11.09 -11.87
N LYS A 114 -3.87 -11.62 -12.78
CA LYS A 114 -2.40 -11.51 -12.69
C LYS A 114 -1.92 -10.06 -12.52
N LYS A 115 -2.54 -9.10 -13.21
CA LYS A 115 -2.18 -7.68 -13.10
C LYS A 115 -2.46 -7.12 -11.71
N GLU A 116 -3.54 -7.57 -11.07
CA GLU A 116 -3.86 -7.17 -9.70
C GLU A 116 -2.86 -7.76 -8.70
N TRP A 117 -2.49 -9.04 -8.86
CA TRP A 117 -1.41 -9.64 -8.06
C TRP A 117 -0.08 -8.89 -8.19
N ASP A 118 0.30 -8.48 -9.40
CA ASP A 118 1.50 -7.68 -9.62
C ASP A 118 1.43 -6.31 -8.92
N ASN A 119 0.24 -5.68 -8.88
CA ASN A 119 0.03 -4.44 -8.15
C ASN A 119 0.11 -4.65 -6.63
N ILE A 120 -0.41 -5.76 -6.11
CA ILE A 120 -0.27 -6.14 -4.70
C ILE A 120 1.22 -6.33 -4.35
N GLY A 121 2.00 -7.01 -5.20
CA GLY A 121 3.45 -7.16 -5.00
C GLY A 121 4.20 -5.82 -5.01
N LYS A 122 3.84 -4.87 -5.89
CA LYS A 122 4.39 -3.50 -5.86
C LYS A 122 4.03 -2.79 -4.57
N PHE A 123 2.79 -2.93 -4.11
CA PHE A 123 2.34 -2.35 -2.85
C PHE A 123 3.11 -2.92 -1.65
N LEU A 124 3.38 -4.23 -1.61
CA LEU A 124 4.21 -4.83 -0.54
C LEU A 124 5.63 -4.24 -0.48
N ARG A 125 6.22 -3.89 -1.63
CA ARG A 125 7.51 -3.16 -1.65
C ARG A 125 7.39 -1.76 -1.05
N THR A 126 6.28 -1.08 -1.31
CA THR A 126 5.97 0.20 -0.63
C THR A 126 5.87 -0.02 0.89
N VAL A 127 5.11 -1.01 1.35
CA VAL A 127 5.00 -1.36 2.78
C VAL A 127 6.38 -1.62 3.40
N TYR A 128 7.26 -2.35 2.70
CA TYR A 128 8.64 -2.58 3.16
C TYR A 128 9.42 -1.28 3.36
N SER A 129 9.32 -0.35 2.38
CA SER A 129 9.97 0.96 2.45
C SER A 129 9.37 1.86 3.54
N THR A 130 8.07 1.72 3.82
CA THR A 130 7.39 2.41 4.93
C THR A 130 7.96 2.03 6.29
N GLY A 131 8.63 0.88 6.40
CA GLY A 131 9.41 0.55 7.60
C GLY A 131 10.49 1.59 7.94
N ASP A 132 11.08 2.29 6.95
CA ASP A 132 12.04 3.38 7.23
C ASP A 132 11.32 4.62 7.79
N ASP A 133 10.13 4.93 7.25
CA ASP A 133 9.30 6.03 7.75
C ASP A 133 8.83 5.75 9.18
N MET A 134 8.37 4.52 9.47
CA MET A 134 7.99 4.10 10.83
C MET A 134 9.19 4.13 11.78
N LYS A 135 10.38 3.74 11.32
CA LYS A 135 11.60 3.84 12.14
C LYS A 135 11.92 5.29 12.48
N ALA A 136 11.77 6.21 11.54
CA ALA A 136 12.02 7.62 11.79
C ALA A 136 11.01 8.21 12.79
N VAL A 137 9.73 7.85 12.65
CA VAL A 137 8.66 8.26 13.58
C VAL A 137 8.87 7.64 14.97
N GLY A 138 9.06 6.33 15.07
CA GLY A 138 9.29 5.63 16.34
C GLY A 138 10.61 6.02 17.01
N GLY A 139 11.57 6.57 16.26
CA GLY A 139 12.81 7.13 16.80
C GLY A 139 12.59 8.30 17.76
N GLY A 140 11.47 9.04 17.59
CA GLY A 140 11.08 10.18 18.41
C GLY A 140 10.36 9.84 19.72
N VAL A 141 10.06 8.57 19.98
CA VAL A 141 9.43 8.14 21.25
C VAL A 141 10.43 8.32 22.40
N LEU A 142 9.98 9.00 23.46
CA LEU A 142 10.79 9.28 24.66
C LEU A 142 10.88 8.07 25.57
N ASP A 143 9.79 7.33 25.71
CA ASP A 143 9.75 6.11 26.53
C ASP A 143 10.57 4.98 25.87
N PRO A 144 11.58 4.41 26.56
CA PRO A 144 12.46 3.42 25.97
C PRO A 144 11.77 2.07 25.70
N GLU A 145 10.73 1.72 26.44
CA GLU A 145 9.99 0.46 26.26
C GLU A 145 9.09 0.53 25.02
N ASN A 146 8.31 1.61 24.89
CA ASN A 146 7.48 1.88 23.72
C ASN A 146 8.33 2.08 22.47
N LYS A 147 9.49 2.75 22.59
CA LYS A 147 10.46 2.85 21.49
C LYS A 147 10.96 1.48 21.04
N LYS A 148 11.27 0.58 21.97
CA LYS A 148 11.72 -0.77 21.64
C LYS A 148 10.62 -1.58 20.96
N ARG A 149 9.38 -1.51 21.46
CA ARG A 149 8.20 -2.14 20.82
C ARG A 149 8.03 -1.66 19.39
N ALA A 150 8.00 -0.34 19.19
CA ALA A 150 7.86 0.27 17.87
C ALA A 150 8.95 -0.19 16.89
N MET A 151 10.20 -0.34 17.34
CA MET A 151 11.30 -0.84 16.49
C MET A 151 11.18 -2.33 16.16
N GLU A 152 10.66 -3.13 17.09
CA GLU A 152 10.36 -4.55 16.84
C GLU A 152 9.23 -4.67 15.80
N ASP A 153 8.16 -3.88 15.95
CA ASP A 153 7.03 -3.87 15.01
C ASP A 153 7.46 -3.50 13.59
N VAL A 154 8.36 -2.52 13.45
CA VAL A 154 8.99 -2.16 12.16
C VAL A 154 9.74 -3.34 11.54
N SER A 155 10.52 -4.06 12.33
CA SER A 155 11.29 -5.23 11.88
C SER A 155 10.35 -6.36 11.44
N GLN A 156 9.30 -6.61 12.22
CA GLN A 156 8.30 -7.63 11.90
C GLN A 156 7.48 -7.26 10.66
N LEU A 157 7.08 -6.00 10.51
CA LEU A 157 6.32 -5.54 9.34
C LEU A 157 7.11 -5.81 8.05
N ARG A 158 8.42 -5.54 8.05
CA ARG A 158 9.29 -5.84 6.90
C ARG A 158 9.39 -7.32 6.59
N LYS A 159 9.52 -8.17 7.62
CA LYS A 159 9.53 -9.63 7.45
C LYS A 159 8.22 -10.12 6.85
N TYR A 160 7.09 -9.61 7.33
CA TYR A 160 5.78 -9.95 6.77
C TYR A 160 5.62 -9.43 5.33
N ALA A 161 6.15 -8.25 5.00
CA ALA A 161 6.13 -7.73 3.62
C ALA A 161 6.87 -8.66 2.66
N GLN A 162 8.05 -9.14 3.06
CA GLN A 162 8.80 -10.14 2.29
C GLN A 162 8.08 -11.49 2.23
N ALA A 163 7.46 -11.93 3.32
CA ALA A 163 6.66 -13.17 3.33
C ALA A 163 5.45 -13.05 2.39
N GLY A 164 4.83 -11.86 2.31
CA GLY A 164 3.73 -11.57 1.40
C GLY A 164 4.10 -11.73 -0.07
N ASP A 165 5.33 -11.39 -0.46
CA ASP A 165 5.81 -11.60 -1.84
C ASP A 165 5.77 -13.08 -2.26
N VAL A 166 5.94 -14.00 -1.30
CA VAL A 166 5.78 -15.44 -1.53
C VAL A 166 4.32 -15.78 -1.82
N SER A 167 3.37 -15.22 -1.08
CA SER A 167 1.93 -15.41 -1.31
C SER A 167 1.47 -14.81 -2.65
N VAL A 168 2.00 -13.65 -3.03
CA VAL A 168 1.75 -13.04 -4.35
C VAL A 168 2.27 -13.94 -5.48
N SER A 169 3.49 -14.46 -5.34
CA SER A 169 4.10 -15.35 -6.34
C SER A 169 3.31 -16.65 -6.52
N LYS A 170 2.76 -17.18 -5.43
CA LYS A 170 1.92 -18.38 -5.42
C LYS A 170 0.45 -18.10 -5.74
N LYS A 171 0.05 -16.82 -5.84
CA LYS A 171 -1.34 -16.37 -5.97
C LYS A 171 -2.25 -17.02 -4.93
N ASP A 172 -1.78 -17.09 -3.69
CA ASP A 172 -2.48 -17.72 -2.58
C ASP A 172 -3.25 -16.65 -1.78
N PRO A 173 -4.58 -16.49 -1.98
CA PRO A 173 -5.36 -15.47 -1.29
C PRO A 173 -5.47 -15.75 0.22
N ILE A 174 -5.47 -17.01 0.64
CA ILE A 174 -5.60 -17.38 2.05
C ILE A 174 -4.30 -17.04 2.79
N GLY A 175 -3.16 -17.43 2.21
CA GLY A 175 -1.84 -17.06 2.72
C GLY A 175 -1.65 -15.54 2.76
N MET A 176 -2.08 -14.83 1.71
CA MET A 176 -2.00 -13.38 1.64
C MET A 176 -2.85 -12.71 2.73
N LEU A 177 -4.08 -13.19 2.97
CA LEU A 177 -4.95 -12.65 4.03
C LEU A 177 -4.32 -12.80 5.42
N ALA A 178 -3.73 -13.96 5.71
CA ALA A 178 -3.06 -14.18 6.99
C ALA A 178 -1.91 -13.17 7.20
N VAL A 179 -1.11 -12.94 6.15
CA VAL A 179 -0.02 -11.96 6.17
C VAL A 179 -0.54 -10.53 6.35
N LEU A 180 -1.56 -10.12 5.59
CA LEU A 180 -2.16 -8.78 5.67
C LEU A 180 -2.76 -8.49 7.06
N ASN A 181 -3.43 -9.47 7.67
CA ASN A 181 -3.96 -9.34 9.03
C ASN A 181 -2.84 -9.08 10.05
N LYS A 182 -1.70 -9.77 9.91
CA LYS A 182 -0.54 -9.55 10.79
C LYS A 182 0.07 -8.17 10.59
N MET A 183 0.21 -7.71 9.36
CA MET A 183 0.71 -6.36 9.07
C MET A 183 -0.18 -5.27 9.67
N ILE A 184 -1.49 -5.40 9.52
CA ILE A 184 -2.45 -4.43 10.09
C ILE A 184 -2.32 -4.39 11.61
N GLY A 185 -2.28 -5.56 12.27
CA GLY A 185 -2.07 -5.63 13.72
C GLY A 185 -0.77 -4.96 14.16
N LEU A 186 0.35 -5.19 13.47
CA LEU A 186 1.62 -4.54 13.78
C LEU A 186 1.57 -3.01 13.60
N MET A 187 0.82 -2.53 12.60
CA MET A 187 0.64 -1.08 12.45
C MET A 187 -0.22 -0.51 13.57
N ASP A 188 -1.26 -1.22 14.01
CA ASP A 188 -2.07 -0.82 15.16
C ASP A 188 -1.23 -0.78 16.45
N ASP A 189 -0.46 -1.83 16.73
CA ASP A 189 0.45 -1.92 17.89
C ASP A 189 1.51 -0.81 17.85
N PHE A 190 2.03 -0.48 16.67
CA PHE A 190 2.95 0.63 16.48
C PHE A 190 2.30 1.98 16.82
N PHE A 191 1.07 2.23 16.36
CA PHE A 191 0.37 3.48 16.69
C PHE A 191 0.00 3.57 18.17
N ASP A 192 -0.36 2.45 18.80
CA ASP A 192 -0.61 2.36 20.24
C ASP A 192 0.65 2.74 21.05
N ALA A 193 1.81 2.23 20.66
CA ALA A 193 3.09 2.62 21.25
C ALA A 193 3.46 4.10 21.04
N LEU A 194 2.88 4.78 20.04
CA LEU A 194 3.05 6.22 19.82
C LEU A 194 2.05 7.08 20.62
N SER A 195 0.89 6.54 20.99
CA SER A 195 -0.16 7.31 21.68
C SER A 195 0.09 7.52 23.18
N ASP A 196 0.99 6.73 23.78
CA ASP A 196 1.38 6.85 25.19
C ASP A 196 2.48 7.92 25.39
N ILE A 197 2.32 9.07 24.74
CA ILE A 197 3.13 10.26 24.96
C ILE A 197 2.30 11.17 25.85
N PRO A 198 2.64 11.35 27.14
CA PRO A 198 1.88 12.23 28.03
C PRO A 198 1.87 13.65 27.47
N ASP A 199 0.68 14.27 27.43
CA ASP A 199 0.40 15.65 26.98
C ASP A 199 1.10 16.73 27.86
N GLU A 200 2.13 16.38 28.65
CA GLU A 200 2.84 17.31 29.53
C GLU A 200 3.83 18.18 28.73
N ILE A 201 3.31 19.12 27.94
CA ILE A 201 3.98 20.38 27.57
C ILE A 201 3.02 21.56 27.62
#